data_AF-A0A840ZPN0-F1
#
_entry.id   AF-A0A840ZPN0-F1
#
_cell.length_a   1.000
_cell.length_b   1.000
_cell.length_c   1.000
_cell.angle_alpha   90.00
_cell.angle_beta   90.00
_cell.angle_gamma   90.00
#
_symmetry.space_group_name_H-M   'P 1'
#
loop_
_entity.id
_entity.type
_entity.pdbx_description
1 polymer ?
#
loop_
_entity_poly.entity_id
_entity_poly.type
_entity_poly.pdbx_seq_one_letter_code
_entity_poly.pdbx_strand_id
1 'polypeptide(L)' 'MPEIVTPPTLTRFIGCDVGKATIVVFDSRDGRVRTIANTPEALAAFAASLDAACLV' A
#
# COMPACT_ATOMS: atom_id res chain seq x y z
N MET A 1 -12.21 37.31 2.16
CA MET A 1 -11.22 36.42 1.51
C MET A 1 -11.80 35.02 1.51
N PRO A 2 -11.88 34.28 0.40
CA PRO A 2 -12.39 32.91 0.45
C PRO A 2 -11.30 31.99 1.01
N GLU A 3 -11.67 31.13 1.96
CA GLU A 3 -10.82 30.02 2.40
C GLU A 3 -10.67 29.03 1.23
N ILE A 4 -9.43 28.83 0.79
CA ILE A 4 -9.09 27.73 -0.12
C ILE A 4 -9.15 26.45 0.72
N VAL A 5 -10.29 25.78 0.71
CA VAL A 5 -10.41 24.42 1.25
C VAL A 5 -9.67 23.51 0.28
N THR A 6 -8.41 23.23 0.58
CA THR A 6 -7.64 22.24 -0.17
C THR A 6 -8.18 20.88 0.27
N PRO A 7 -8.78 20.07 -0.62
CA PRO A 7 -9.16 18.71 -0.24
C PRO A 7 -7.86 17.99 0.18
N PRO A 8 -7.86 17.17 1.23
CA PRO A 8 -6.68 16.38 1.57
C PRO A 8 -6.51 15.33 0.49
N THR A 9 -5.77 15.65 -0.57
CA THR A 9 -5.21 14.68 -1.51
C THR A 9 -4.03 13.98 -0.84
N LEU A 10 -4.30 13.27 0.24
CA LEU A 10 -3.38 12.27 0.76
C LEU A 10 -3.58 11.01 -0.08
N THR A 11 -3.05 11.03 -1.30
CA THR A 11 -2.94 9.83 -2.14
C THR A 11 -2.05 8.83 -1.41
N ARG A 12 -2.66 7.84 -0.79
CA ARG A 12 -1.95 6.70 -0.21
C ARG A 12 -1.66 5.72 -1.33
N PHE A 13 -0.43 5.23 -1.36
CA PHE A 13 0.04 4.21 -2.28
C PHE A 13 0.75 3.08 -1.55
N ILE A 14 0.73 1.91 -2.16
CA ILE A 14 1.53 0.76 -1.80
C ILE A 14 2.58 0.58 -2.91
N GLY A 15 3.86 0.63 -2.54
CA GLY A 15 4.96 0.33 -3.46
C GLY A 15 5.35 -1.14 -3.35
N CYS A 16 5.56 -1.81 -4.48
CA CYS A 16 6.00 -3.22 -4.51
C CYS A 16 7.26 -3.35 -5.36
N ASP A 17 8.34 -3.85 -4.74
CA ASP A 17 9.52 -4.35 -5.46
C ASP A 17 9.45 -5.89 -5.49
N VAL A 18 9.36 -6.46 -6.69
CA VAL A 18 9.03 -7.87 -6.90
C VAL A 18 10.27 -8.65 -7.31
N GLY A 19 10.80 -9.44 -6.39
CA GLY A 19 11.85 -10.41 -6.63
C GLY A 19 11.33 -11.80 -6.98
N LYS A 20 12.25 -12.73 -7.27
CA LYS A 20 11.90 -14.12 -7.62
C LYS A 20 11.21 -14.88 -6.48
N ALA A 21 11.68 -14.71 -5.25
CA ALA A 21 11.18 -15.46 -4.08
C ALA A 21 10.39 -14.59 -3.09
N THR A 22 10.52 -13.26 -3.19
CA THR A 22 10.00 -12.31 -2.20
C THR A 22 9.49 -11.06 -2.88
N ILE A 23 8.49 -10.43 -2.25
CA ILE A 23 7.99 -9.10 -2.60
C ILE A 23 8.29 -8.18 -1.41
N VAL A 24 8.96 -7.06 -1.67
CA VAL A 24 9.15 -5.99 -0.68
C VAL A 24 8.03 -4.97 -0.88
N VAL A 25 7.27 -4.74 0.18
CA VAL A 25 6.10 -3.86 0.19
C VAL A 25 6.43 -2.63 1.03
N PHE A 26 6.27 -1.46 0.45
CA PHE A 26 6.28 -0.18 1.13
C PHE A 26 4.86 0.35 1.29
N ASP A 27 4.49 0.76 2.51
CA ASP A 27 3.20 1.38 2.80
C ASP A 27 3.38 2.86 3.12
N SER A 28 2.85 3.73 2.26
CA SER A 28 2.92 5.18 2.46
C SER A 28 2.09 5.68 3.66
N ARG A 29 1.16 4.87 4.19
CA ARG A 29 0.33 5.25 5.35
C ARG A 29 1.17 5.46 6.60
N ASP A 30 2.12 4.57 6.84
CA ASP A 30 2.94 4.56 8.05
C ASP A 30 4.45 4.55 7.75
N GLY A 31 4.83 4.58 6.48
CA GLY A 31 6.21 4.55 6.02
C GLY A 31 6.89 3.21 6.24
N ARG A 32 6.14 2.14 6.57
CA ARG A 32 6.74 0.85 6.90
C ARG A 32 7.04 0.04 5.65
N VAL A 33 8.11 -0.73 5.77
CA VAL A 33 8.50 -1.75 4.79
C VAL A 33 8.27 -3.11 5.41
N ARG A 34 7.66 -4.02 4.63
CA ARG A 34 7.51 -5.42 4.99
C ARG A 34 7.92 -6.30 3.81
N THR A 35 8.42 -7.49 4.11
CA THR A 35 8.74 -8.49 3.09
C THR A 35 7.74 -9.64 3.20
N ILE A 36 7.14 -10.01 2.07
CA ILE A 36 6.28 -11.20 1.96
C ILE A 36 6.91 -12.19 0.99
N ALA A 37 6.55 -13.47 1.11
CA ALA A 37 6.91 -14.47 0.11
C ALA A 37 6.22 -14.15 -1.23
N ASN A 38 6.91 -14.41 -2.35
CA ASN A 38 6.31 -14.33 -3.68
C ASN A 38 5.56 -15.64 -3.99
N THR A 39 4.50 -15.89 -3.24
CA THR A 39 3.57 -17.00 -3.47
C THR A 39 2.13 -16.49 -3.53
N PRO A 40 1.22 -17.18 -4.23
CA PRO A 40 -0.18 -16.78 -4.31
C PRO A 40 -0.85 -16.59 -2.94
N GLU A 41 -0.55 -17.46 -1.98
CA GLU A 41 -1.15 -17.45 -0.64
C GLU A 41 -0.69 -16.23 0.16
N ALA A 42 0.61 -15.92 0.11
CA ALA A 42 1.16 -14.76 0.80
C ALA A 42 0.65 -13.44 0.19
N LEU A 43 0.49 -13.40 -1.13
CA LEU A 43 -0.08 -12.24 -1.82
C LEU A 43 -1.56 -12.06 -1.49
N ALA A 44 -2.34 -13.15 -1.45
CA ALA A 44 -3.75 -13.11 -1.07
C ALA A 44 -3.94 -12.65 0.39
N ALA A 45 -3.12 -13.17 1.31
CA ALA A 45 -3.13 -12.74 2.71
C ALA A 45 -2.74 -11.26 2.86
N PHE A 46 -1.75 -10.79 2.08
CA PHE A 46 -1.39 -9.37 2.05
C PHE A 46 -2.55 -8.50 1.52
N ALA A 47 -3.15 -8.86 0.38
CA ALA A 47 -4.27 -8.13 -0.20
C ALA A 47 -5.48 -8.06 0.75
N ALA A 48 -5.78 -9.16 1.46
CA ALA A 48 -6.84 -9.20 2.46
C ALA A 48 -6.55 -8.32 3.70
N SER A 49 -5.29 -7.97 3.95
CA SER A 49 -4.90 -7.05 5.04
C SER A 49 -5.02 -5.57 4.67
N LEU A 50 -5.20 -5.25 3.38
CA LEU A 50 -5.36 -3.88 2.92
C LEU A 50 -6.77 -3.38 3.23
N ASP A 51 -6.86 -2.10 3.59
CA ASP A 51 -8.15 -1.44 3.74
C ASP A 51 -8.81 -1.32 2.36
N ALA A 52 -9.98 -1.97 2.20
CA ALA A 52 -10.73 -1.98 0.94
C ALA A 52 -11.14 -0.59 0.47
N ALA A 53 -11.23 0.40 1.37
CA ALA A 53 -11.53 1.79 1.02
C ALA A 53 -10.31 2.55 0.46
N CYS A 54 -9.11 1.96 0.48
CA CYS A 54 -7.87 2.59 0.03
C CYS A 54 -7.40 2.15 -1.36
N LEU A 55 -8.09 1.21 -2.01
CA LEU A 55 -7.81 0.78 -3.38
C LEU A 55 -8.73 1.54 -4.33
N VAL A 56 -8.15 2.34 -5.24
CA VAL A 56 -8.86 3.11 -6.27
C VAL A 56 -8.84 2.37 -7.59
#